data_AF-A0A645FJF7-F1
#
_entry.id   AF-A0A645FJF7-F1
#
_cell.length_a   1.000
_cell.length_b   1.000
_cell.length_c   1.000
_cell.angle_alpha   90.00
_cell.angle_beta   90.00
_cell.angle_gamma   90.00
#
_symmetry.space_group_name_H-M   'P 1'
#
loop_
_entity.id
_entity.type
_entity.pdbx_description
1 polymer ?
#
loop_
_entity_poly.entity_id
_entity_poly.type
_entity_poly.pdbx_seq_one_letter_code
_entity_poly.pdbx_strand_id
1 'polypeptide(L)'
;MSEEDAEKLFLQEKPTRALLFIGSTGKTYASVISKEIDSTFAHTTRILSKMEQSGLIRFTFEGRIKFVELTEYGKEVETALKDFRNIIAEESPLREENLTPEETQTVEKIGEDEGTEYKESEEREETESIKAKELDPLSAEILVKVKNLRNKIESIYREAVEKRQSKEMVSRKLGPNSRDVKKLHNQIENAQTPVDEEVVSALEETERLLESYLKSSKPESM
;
A
#
# COMPACT_ATOMS: atom_id res chain seq x y z
N MET A 1 12.32 12.17 -12.73
CA MET A 1 11.51 10.94 -12.57
C MET A 1 10.20 11.18 -13.29
N SER A 2 9.53 10.17 -13.84
CA SER A 2 8.20 10.39 -14.44
C SER A 2 7.22 10.79 -13.33
N GLU A 3 6.23 11.64 -13.63
CA GLU A 3 5.15 12.00 -12.67
C GLU A 3 4.51 10.76 -12.01
N GLU A 4 4.43 9.65 -12.77
CA GLU A 4 3.94 8.36 -12.28
C GLU A 4 4.81 7.76 -11.16
N ASP A 5 6.10 8.09 -11.07
CA ASP A 5 7.02 7.51 -10.10
C ASP A 5 6.84 8.11 -8.71
N ALA A 6 6.60 9.42 -8.61
CA ALA A 6 6.36 10.10 -7.34
C ALA A 6 4.99 9.71 -6.76
N GLU A 7 3.96 9.59 -7.60
CA GLU A 7 2.62 9.17 -7.16
C GLU A 7 2.62 7.74 -6.60
N LYS A 8 3.32 6.81 -7.28
CA LYS A 8 3.41 5.39 -6.88
C LYS A 8 4.14 5.18 -5.54
N LEU A 9 4.92 6.16 -5.08
CA LEU A 9 5.56 6.11 -3.76
C LEU A 9 4.54 6.17 -2.61
N PHE A 10 3.48 6.97 -2.77
CA PHE A 10 2.49 7.23 -1.73
C PHE A 10 1.18 6.48 -1.93
N LEU A 11 0.80 6.25 -3.20
CA LEU A 11 -0.54 5.83 -3.56
C LEU A 11 -0.55 4.53 -4.36
N GLN A 12 -1.56 3.70 -4.09
CA GLN A 12 -1.85 2.54 -4.92
C GLN A 12 -2.59 2.98 -6.18
N GLU A 13 -2.05 2.65 -7.35
CA GLU A 13 -2.54 3.13 -8.64
C GLU A 13 -4.03 2.82 -8.88
N LYS A 14 -4.45 1.55 -8.78
CA LYS A 14 -5.83 1.14 -9.15
C LYS A 14 -6.92 1.75 -8.25
N PRO A 15 -6.79 1.74 -6.91
CA PRO A 15 -7.75 2.43 -6.04
C PRO A 15 -7.80 3.94 -6.29
N THR A 16 -6.65 4.56 -6.52
CA THR A 16 -6.53 6.01 -6.76
C THR A 16 -7.24 6.39 -8.06
N ARG A 17 -6.92 5.71 -9.17
CA ARG A 17 -7.61 5.90 -10.46
C ARG A 17 -9.10 5.62 -10.34
N ALA A 18 -9.52 4.59 -9.59
CA ALA A 18 -10.93 4.27 -9.41
C ALA A 18 -11.70 5.41 -8.73
N LEU A 19 -11.14 6.00 -7.66
CA LEU A 19 -11.81 7.07 -6.92
C LEU A 19 -11.99 8.31 -7.80
N LEU A 20 -10.92 8.73 -8.48
CA LEU A 20 -10.92 9.88 -9.40
C LEU A 20 -11.89 9.68 -10.57
N PHE A 21 -11.91 8.46 -11.14
CA PHE A 21 -12.81 8.15 -12.24
C PHE A 21 -14.29 8.21 -11.83
N ILE A 22 -14.65 7.63 -10.68
CA ILE A 22 -16.01 7.70 -10.15
C ILE A 22 -16.40 9.16 -9.88
N GLY A 23 -15.48 9.96 -9.33
CA GLY A 23 -15.68 11.39 -9.11
C GLY A 23 -15.96 12.18 -10.40
N SER A 24 -15.23 11.89 -11.47
CA SER A 24 -15.40 12.55 -12.78
C SER A 24 -16.67 12.14 -13.53
N THR A 25 -17.12 10.88 -13.36
CA THR A 25 -18.29 10.34 -14.08
C THR A 25 -19.60 10.54 -13.32
N GLY A 26 -19.52 10.69 -11.99
CA GLY A 26 -20.69 10.73 -11.10
C GLY A 26 -21.23 9.32 -10.82
N LYS A 27 -22.30 8.92 -11.52
CA LYS A 27 -22.91 7.59 -11.41
C LYS A 27 -22.38 6.65 -12.48
N THR A 28 -21.79 5.54 -12.06
CA THR A 28 -21.23 4.53 -12.98
C THR A 28 -21.47 3.11 -12.45
N TYR A 29 -20.97 2.09 -13.14
CA TYR A 29 -21.10 0.68 -12.73
C TYR A 29 -19.76 -0.06 -12.79
N ALA A 30 -19.64 -1.11 -11.99
CA ALA A 30 -18.36 -1.77 -11.71
C ALA A 30 -17.60 -2.26 -12.96
N SER A 31 -18.30 -2.67 -14.02
CA SER A 31 -17.63 -3.11 -15.25
C SER A 31 -17.04 -1.97 -16.08
N VAL A 32 -17.56 -0.74 -15.99
CA VAL A 32 -16.91 0.44 -16.62
C VAL A 32 -15.68 0.83 -15.82
N ILE A 33 -15.80 0.92 -14.50
CA ILE A 33 -14.65 1.22 -13.62
C ILE A 33 -13.53 0.21 -13.85
N SER A 34 -13.86 -1.08 -13.99
CA SER A 34 -12.86 -2.14 -14.19
C SER A 34 -12.05 -1.96 -15.47
N LYS A 35 -12.68 -1.47 -16.53
CA LYS A 35 -12.01 -1.19 -17.81
C LYS A 35 -11.12 0.04 -17.70
N GLU A 36 -11.59 1.08 -17.01
CA GLU A 36 -10.85 2.32 -16.83
C GLU A 36 -9.54 2.10 -16.06
N ILE A 37 -9.59 1.34 -14.97
CA ILE A 37 -8.44 1.15 -14.08
C ILE A 37 -7.54 -0.04 -14.46
N ASP A 38 -7.74 -0.58 -15.67
CA ASP A 38 -7.08 -1.79 -16.20
C ASP A 38 -7.01 -2.93 -15.17
N SER A 39 -8.19 -3.42 -14.78
CA SER A 39 -8.34 -4.40 -13.72
C SER A 39 -9.35 -5.48 -14.07
N THR A 40 -9.20 -6.67 -13.47
CA THR A 40 -10.23 -7.70 -13.56
C THR A 40 -11.46 -7.28 -12.76
N PHE A 41 -12.65 -7.69 -13.22
CA PHE A 41 -13.90 -7.37 -12.51
C PHE A 41 -13.88 -7.83 -11.04
N ALA A 42 -13.30 -9.00 -10.77
CA ALA A 42 -13.16 -9.54 -9.42
C ALA A 42 -12.20 -8.71 -8.54
N HIS A 43 -11.15 -8.12 -9.12
CA HIS A 43 -10.25 -7.24 -8.38
C HIS A 43 -10.90 -5.87 -8.15
N THR A 44 -11.54 -5.30 -9.17
CA THR A 44 -12.28 -4.04 -9.09
C THR A 44 -13.37 -4.09 -8.03
N THR A 45 -14.18 -5.14 -8.00
CA THR A 45 -15.23 -5.32 -6.98
C THR A 45 -14.67 -5.42 -5.56
N ARG A 46 -13.48 -5.99 -5.36
CA ARG A 46 -12.79 -5.98 -4.06
C ARG A 46 -12.35 -4.57 -3.65
N ILE A 47 -11.81 -3.79 -4.58
CA ILE A 47 -11.45 -2.38 -4.34
C ILE A 47 -12.71 -1.59 -3.94
N LEU A 48 -13.78 -1.69 -4.74
CA LEU A 48 -15.03 -0.96 -4.48
C LEU A 48 -15.66 -1.38 -3.14
N SER A 49 -15.60 -2.66 -2.79
CA SER A 49 -16.10 -3.13 -1.49
C SER A 49 -15.32 -2.52 -0.32
N LYS A 50 -13.99 -2.36 -0.44
CA LYS A 50 -13.18 -1.66 0.58
C LYS A 50 -13.52 -0.17 0.64
N MET A 51 -13.68 0.48 -0.52
CA MET A 51 -14.07 1.89 -0.59
C MET A 51 -15.44 2.15 0.05
N GLU A 52 -16.40 1.25 -0.15
CA GLU A 52 -17.72 1.34 0.50
C GLU A 52 -17.60 1.16 2.02
N GLN A 53 -16.82 0.19 2.47
CA GLN A 53 -16.56 -0.03 3.91
C GLN A 53 -15.87 1.17 4.57
N SER A 54 -15.04 1.90 3.83
CA SER A 54 -14.40 3.14 4.26
C SER A 54 -15.29 4.39 4.09
N GLY A 55 -16.52 4.23 3.58
CA GLY A 55 -17.47 5.31 3.39
C GLY A 55 -17.15 6.25 2.23
N LEU A 56 -16.20 5.92 1.34
CA LEU A 56 -15.82 6.74 0.18
C LEU A 56 -16.86 6.67 -0.95
N ILE A 57 -17.47 5.50 -1.13
CA ILE A 57 -18.50 5.29 -2.15
C ILE A 57 -19.74 4.69 -1.52
N ARG A 58 -20.83 4.70 -2.28
CA ARG A 58 -22.04 3.93 -1.99
C ARG A 58 -22.48 3.17 -3.22
N PHE A 59 -23.13 2.03 -3.00
CA PHE A 59 -23.88 1.37 -4.06
C PHE A 59 -25.36 1.73 -4.01
N THR A 60 -25.92 2.11 -5.15
CA THR A 60 -27.36 2.37 -5.32
C THR A 60 -27.94 1.43 -6.36
N PHE A 61 -29.23 1.10 -6.24
CA PHE A 61 -29.92 0.22 -7.18
C PHE A 61 -30.98 1.02 -7.93
N GLU A 62 -30.91 1.02 -9.26
CA GLU A 62 -31.98 1.51 -10.12
C GLU A 62 -32.47 0.32 -10.95
N GLY A 63 -33.60 -0.24 -10.56
CA GLY A 63 -34.11 -1.49 -11.10
C GLY A 63 -33.17 -2.67 -10.81
N ARG A 64 -32.63 -3.29 -11.87
CA ARG A 64 -31.69 -4.44 -11.77
C ARG A 64 -30.23 -4.03 -11.82
N ILE A 65 -29.94 -2.73 -12.00
CA ILE A 65 -28.59 -2.23 -12.20
C ILE A 65 -28.07 -1.70 -10.87
N LYS A 66 -26.87 -2.15 -10.48
CA LYS A 66 -26.14 -1.68 -9.31
C LYS A 66 -25.16 -0.59 -9.74
N PHE A 67 -25.44 0.63 -9.33
CA PHE A 67 -24.61 1.81 -9.55
C PHE A 67 -23.63 2.04 -8.42
N VAL A 68 -22.57 2.78 -8.74
CA VAL A 68 -21.49 3.21 -7.87
C VAL A 68 -21.37 4.72 -7.99
N GLU A 69 -21.35 5.42 -6.87
CA GLU A 69 -21.16 6.87 -6.80
C GLU A 69 -20.40 7.24 -5.52
N LEU A 70 -19.75 8.41 -5.52
CA LEU A 70 -19.08 8.93 -4.33
C LEU A 70 -20.09 9.32 -3.26
N THR A 71 -19.72 9.15 -1.99
CA THR A 71 -20.40 9.83 -0.88
C THR A 71 -19.93 11.29 -0.79
N GLU A 72 -20.53 12.10 0.11
CA GLU A 72 -19.99 13.44 0.37
C GLU A 72 -18.55 13.38 0.89
N TYR A 73 -18.27 12.48 1.85
CA TYR A 73 -16.91 12.21 2.31
C TYR A 73 -15.99 11.75 1.17
N GLY A 74 -16.50 10.90 0.27
CA GLY A 74 -15.75 10.48 -0.92
C GLY A 74 -15.35 11.64 -1.84
N LYS A 75 -16.23 12.62 -2.03
CA LYS A 75 -15.94 13.82 -2.84
C LYS A 75 -14.87 14.70 -2.22
N GLU A 76 -14.92 14.88 -0.90
CA GLU A 76 -13.88 15.62 -0.16
C GLU A 76 -12.52 14.95 -0.33
N VAL A 77 -12.45 13.63 -0.15
CA VAL A 77 -11.22 12.85 -0.35
C VAL A 77 -10.75 12.89 -1.80
N GLU A 78 -11.67 12.80 -2.76
CA GLU A 78 -11.35 12.87 -4.20
C GLU A 78 -10.77 14.23 -4.59
N THR A 79 -11.28 15.32 -4.00
CA THR A 79 -10.76 16.68 -4.20
C THR A 79 -9.35 16.80 -3.62
N ALA A 80 -9.15 16.40 -2.36
CA ALA A 80 -7.83 16.42 -1.74
C ALA A 80 -6.81 15.56 -2.50
N LEU A 81 -7.26 14.45 -3.07
CA LEU A 81 -6.43 13.56 -3.87
C LEU A 81 -6.03 14.20 -5.21
N LYS A 82 -6.94 14.91 -5.88
CA LYS A 82 -6.61 15.70 -7.08
C LYS A 82 -5.57 16.77 -6.76
N ASP A 83 -5.79 17.51 -5.69
CA ASP A 83 -4.88 18.57 -5.26
C ASP A 83 -3.48 18.00 -4.96
N PHE A 84 -3.43 16.88 -4.23
CA PHE A 84 -2.17 16.17 -3.98
C PHE A 84 -1.45 15.79 -5.29
N ARG A 85 -2.16 15.20 -6.26
CA ARG A 85 -1.58 14.83 -7.57
C ARG A 85 -1.05 16.05 -8.33
N ASN A 86 -1.75 17.18 -8.27
CA ASN A 86 -1.29 18.42 -8.91
C ASN A 86 -0.02 18.95 -8.23
N ILE A 87 0.02 18.97 -6.89
CA ILE A 87 1.18 19.47 -6.12
C ILE A 87 2.45 18.65 -6.41
N ILE A 88 2.33 17.32 -6.50
CA ILE A 88 3.49 16.47 -6.77
C ILE A 88 3.90 16.48 -8.25
N ALA A 89 2.98 16.77 -9.16
CA ALA A 89 3.28 16.94 -10.58
C ALA A 89 4.04 18.26 -10.84
N GLU A 90 3.78 19.29 -10.04
CA GLU A 90 4.43 20.60 -10.13
C GLU A 90 5.88 20.62 -9.56
N GLU A 91 6.65 19.51 -9.59
CA GLU A 91 7.99 19.38 -9.00
C GLU A 91 8.80 20.70 -8.93
N SER A 92 8.86 21.26 -7.71
CA SER A 92 9.79 22.27 -7.16
C SER A 92 10.24 23.45 -8.06
N PRO A 93 9.89 24.71 -7.74
CA PRO A 93 10.57 25.91 -8.26
C PRO A 93 12.00 26.09 -7.71
N LEU A 94 12.80 25.02 -7.61
CA LEU A 94 14.23 25.08 -7.33
C LEU A 94 15.04 25.11 -8.64
N ARG A 95 14.67 26.03 -9.55
CA ARG A 95 15.53 26.54 -10.64
C ARG A 95 15.12 27.96 -11.04
N GLU A 96 15.02 28.87 -10.08
CA GLU A 96 15.11 30.30 -10.38
C GLU A 96 16.24 30.92 -9.57
N GLU A 97 17.47 30.76 -10.05
CA GLU A 97 18.45 31.84 -10.02
C GLU A 97 19.39 31.73 -11.25
N ASN A 98 19.23 32.70 -12.16
CA ASN A 98 20.15 33.17 -13.22
C ASN A 98 20.21 32.27 -14.50
N LEU A 99 19.95 32.74 -15.73
CA LEU A 99 20.38 33.96 -16.40
C LEU A 99 19.39 34.43 -17.49
N THR A 100 19.38 35.75 -17.74
CA THR A 100 18.78 36.39 -18.93
C THR A 100 19.61 36.15 -20.22
N PRO A 101 19.18 36.71 -21.36
CA PRO A 101 18.77 36.02 -22.59
C PRO A 101 19.93 35.69 -23.55
N GLU A 102 19.79 34.66 -24.39
CA GLU A 102 20.15 34.69 -25.82
C GLU A 102 20.00 33.31 -26.49
N GLU A 103 19.23 33.33 -27.57
CA GLU A 103 19.42 32.67 -28.87
C GLU A 103 19.79 31.17 -28.94
N THR A 104 18.82 30.32 -29.31
CA THR A 104 18.53 29.79 -30.67
C THR A 104 19.43 28.65 -31.16
N GLN A 105 18.76 27.62 -31.72
CA GLN A 105 19.27 26.61 -32.69
C GLN A 105 20.20 25.54 -32.07
N THR A 106 20.15 24.23 -32.39
CA THR A 106 19.53 23.43 -33.45
C THR A 106 19.93 21.96 -33.23
N VAL A 107 19.05 21.04 -33.66
CA VAL A 107 19.38 19.81 -34.42
C VAL A 107 20.02 18.60 -33.70
N GLU A 108 19.18 17.55 -33.59
CA GLU A 108 19.37 16.16 -34.03
C GLU A 108 20.33 15.16 -33.33
N LYS A 109 19.72 14.01 -33.02
CA LYS A 109 20.07 12.61 -33.36
C LYS A 109 21.01 11.77 -32.47
N ILE A 110 20.37 10.66 -32.01
CA ILE A 110 20.76 9.23 -32.09
C ILE A 110 21.97 8.73 -31.26
N GLY A 111 21.73 7.64 -30.53
CA GLY A 111 22.69 6.69 -29.96
C GLY A 111 22.17 6.23 -28.59
N GLU A 112 21.50 5.08 -28.45
CA GLU A 112 22.10 3.74 -28.26
C GLU A 112 23.36 3.78 -27.38
N ASP A 113 23.23 3.37 -26.12
CA ASP A 113 23.78 2.11 -25.59
C ASP A 113 24.32 2.21 -24.14
N GLU A 114 24.15 1.08 -23.44
CA GLU A 114 24.96 0.53 -22.34
C GLU A 114 25.10 1.21 -20.95
N GLY A 115 24.62 0.45 -19.94
CA GLY A 115 25.26 0.27 -18.63
C GLY A 115 25.22 1.48 -17.69
N THR A 116 25.47 1.43 -16.38
CA THR A 116 26.08 0.45 -15.48
C THR A 116 25.73 0.99 -14.08
N GLU A 117 25.05 0.23 -13.23
CA GLU A 117 25.59 -0.28 -11.96
C GLU A 117 25.57 0.68 -10.75
N TYR A 118 25.26 0.04 -9.63
CA TYR A 118 24.97 0.48 -8.26
C TYR A 118 25.99 1.40 -7.59
N LYS A 119 25.56 2.04 -6.49
CA LYS A 119 26.36 2.10 -5.25
C LYS A 119 25.50 2.23 -3.98
N GLU A 120 25.61 1.18 -3.17
CA GLU A 120 25.25 1.07 -1.76
C GLU A 120 26.08 1.98 -0.85
N SER A 121 25.55 2.22 0.36
CA SER A 121 26.33 2.28 1.61
C SER A 121 25.34 2.14 2.78
N GLU A 122 25.15 0.94 3.36
CA GLU A 122 26.00 0.18 4.32
C GLU A 122 25.92 0.67 5.77
N GLU A 123 25.40 -0.22 6.63
CA GLU A 123 25.83 -0.57 8.01
C GLU A 123 24.96 -1.80 8.41
N ARG A 124 25.33 -3.06 8.09
CA ARG A 124 26.15 -4.07 8.83
C ARG A 124 25.76 -4.19 10.32
N GLU A 125 25.38 -5.35 10.87
CA GLU A 125 25.99 -6.70 10.87
C GLU A 125 24.92 -7.81 10.89
N GLU A 126 25.02 -8.80 9.96
CA GLU A 126 25.38 -10.22 10.18
C GLU A 126 24.41 -10.98 11.11
N THR A 127 23.68 -12.03 10.70
CA THR A 127 23.94 -13.24 9.89
C THR A 127 22.56 -13.73 9.38
N GLU A 128 22.31 -14.40 8.27
CA GLU A 128 22.99 -15.49 7.58
C GLU A 128 22.26 -15.68 6.23
N SER A 129 23.00 -16.09 5.20
CA SER A 129 22.57 -16.17 3.80
C SER A 129 21.34 -17.04 3.54
N ILE A 130 20.38 -16.58 2.72
CA ILE A 130 19.74 -17.42 1.68
C ILE A 130 19.51 -16.58 0.42
N LYS A 131 19.87 -17.17 -0.71
CA LYS A 131 19.75 -16.70 -2.10
C LYS A 131 18.38 -16.08 -2.36
N ALA A 132 18.33 -15.05 -3.19
CA ALA A 132 17.09 -14.62 -3.86
C ALA A 132 16.51 -15.81 -4.64
N LYS A 133 15.71 -16.63 -3.97
CA LYS A 133 14.75 -17.49 -4.64
C LYS A 133 13.76 -16.53 -5.29
N GLU A 134 13.49 -16.74 -6.57
CA GLU A 134 12.24 -16.29 -7.16
C GLU A 134 11.11 -16.89 -6.32
N LEU A 135 10.66 -16.14 -5.31
CA LEU A 135 9.45 -16.46 -4.59
C LEU A 135 8.33 -16.41 -5.62
N ASP A 136 7.49 -17.43 -5.63
CA ASP A 136 6.32 -17.42 -6.49
C ASP A 136 5.43 -16.20 -6.13
N PRO A 137 4.60 -15.71 -7.08
CA PRO A 137 3.80 -14.51 -6.87
C PRO A 137 2.89 -14.57 -5.63
N LEU A 138 2.45 -15.77 -5.21
CA LEU A 138 1.61 -15.95 -4.03
C LEU A 138 2.44 -15.85 -2.75
N SER A 139 3.61 -16.48 -2.68
CA SER A 139 4.54 -16.35 -1.55
C SER A 139 5.01 -14.92 -1.36
N ALA A 140 5.33 -14.21 -2.46
CA ALA A 140 5.70 -12.80 -2.41
C ALA A 140 4.54 -11.92 -1.87
N GLU A 141 3.30 -12.19 -2.31
CA GLU A 141 2.12 -11.48 -1.82
C GLU A 141 1.87 -11.72 -0.33
N ILE A 142 2.00 -12.98 0.12
CA ILE A 142 1.82 -13.35 1.53
C ILE A 142 2.93 -12.72 2.38
N LEU A 143 4.18 -12.75 1.92
CA LEU A 143 5.32 -12.15 2.62
C LEU A 143 5.13 -10.65 2.85
N VAL A 144 4.65 -9.92 1.84
CA VAL A 144 4.33 -8.49 1.98
C VAL A 144 3.23 -8.28 3.03
N LYS A 145 2.18 -9.12 3.04
CA LYS A 145 1.13 -9.03 4.06
C LYS A 145 1.65 -9.34 5.47
N VAL A 146 2.53 -10.33 5.61
CA VAL A 146 3.18 -10.69 6.88
C VAL A 146 4.02 -9.51 7.39
N LYS A 147 4.88 -8.93 6.54
CA LYS A 147 5.71 -7.76 6.89
C LYS A 147 4.85 -6.56 7.33
N ASN A 148 3.78 -6.27 6.60
CA ASN A 148 2.86 -5.19 6.94
C ASN A 148 2.14 -5.43 8.28
N LEU A 149 1.72 -6.67 8.55
CA LEU A 149 1.09 -7.04 9.81
C LEU A 149 2.06 -6.88 10.98
N ARG A 150 3.30 -7.35 10.83
CA ARG A 150 4.37 -7.18 11.82
C ARG A 150 4.62 -5.71 12.16
N ASN A 151 4.83 -4.88 11.15
CA ASN A 151 5.06 -3.44 11.32
C ASN A 151 3.89 -2.76 12.05
N LYS A 152 2.65 -3.14 11.71
CA LYS A 152 1.45 -2.61 12.38
C LYS A 152 1.39 -3.02 13.85
N ILE A 153 1.69 -4.28 14.18
CA ILE A 153 1.70 -4.78 15.55
C ILE A 153 2.78 -4.06 16.36
N GLU A 154 3.98 -3.91 15.80
CA GLU A 154 5.09 -3.17 16.42
C GLU A 154 4.73 -1.70 16.65
N SER A 155 4.15 -1.01 15.67
CA SER A 155 3.72 0.39 15.80
C SER A 155 2.71 0.57 16.93
N ILE A 156 1.68 -0.30 17.00
CA ILE A 156 0.66 -0.23 18.06
C ILE A 156 1.29 -0.44 19.44
N TYR A 157 2.24 -1.37 19.55
CA TYR A 157 2.92 -1.64 20.80
C TYR A 157 3.86 -0.50 21.20
N ARG A 158 4.68 0.03 20.28
CA ARG A 158 5.55 1.20 20.52
C ARG A 158 4.74 2.40 21.01
N GLU A 159 3.66 2.75 20.31
CA GLU A 159 2.76 3.83 20.74
C GLU A 159 2.13 3.58 22.11
N ALA A 160 1.78 2.32 22.42
CA ALA A 160 1.21 1.96 23.70
C ALA A 160 2.23 2.12 24.85
N VAL A 161 3.51 1.77 24.60
CA VAL A 161 4.61 1.96 25.54
C VAL A 161 4.89 3.45 25.76
N GLU A 162 4.98 4.24 24.69
CA GLU A 162 5.19 5.69 24.74
C GLU A 162 4.08 6.40 25.54
N LYS A 163 2.82 6.05 25.27
CA LYS A 163 1.65 6.62 25.94
C LYS A 163 1.37 5.98 27.30
N ARG A 164 2.25 5.09 27.80
CA ARG A 164 2.12 4.32 29.05
C ARG A 164 0.72 3.72 29.25
N GLN A 165 0.16 3.16 28.19
CA GLN A 165 -1.22 2.66 28.19
C GLN A 165 -1.34 1.40 29.05
N SER A 166 -2.51 1.21 29.67
CA SER A 166 -2.78 0.01 30.47
C SER A 166 -2.84 -1.24 29.59
N LYS A 167 -2.48 -2.40 30.17
CA LYS A 167 -2.51 -3.71 29.50
C LYS A 167 -3.82 -3.99 28.77
N GLU A 168 -4.95 -3.58 29.35
CA GLU A 168 -6.27 -3.76 28.78
C GLU A 168 -6.49 -2.91 27.52
N MET A 169 -5.93 -1.70 27.46
CA MET A 169 -5.99 -0.87 26.25
C MET A 169 -5.09 -1.43 25.15
N VAL A 170 -3.90 -1.94 25.51
CA VAL A 170 -2.99 -2.60 24.56
C VAL A 170 -3.61 -3.87 24.00
N SER A 171 -4.20 -4.71 24.85
CA SER A 171 -4.85 -5.96 24.42
C SER A 171 -6.09 -5.71 23.55
N ARG A 172 -6.88 -4.65 23.83
CA ARG A 172 -8.00 -4.24 22.96
C ARG A 172 -7.53 -3.79 21.58
N LYS A 173 -6.39 -3.09 21.49
CA LYS A 173 -5.84 -2.61 20.21
C LYS A 173 -5.13 -3.70 19.42
N LEU A 174 -4.40 -4.60 20.09
CA LEU A 174 -3.65 -5.68 19.46
C LEU A 174 -4.52 -6.92 19.16
N GLY A 175 -5.54 -7.18 19.98
CA GLY A 175 -6.42 -8.34 19.87
C GLY A 175 -7.00 -8.57 18.46
N PRO A 176 -7.52 -7.55 17.76
CA PRO A 176 -8.01 -7.71 16.39
C PRO A 176 -6.98 -8.27 15.40
N ASN A 177 -5.69 -8.04 15.60
CA ASN A 177 -4.63 -8.52 14.70
C ASN A 177 -4.42 -10.04 14.77
N SER A 178 -4.86 -10.71 15.85
CA SER A 178 -4.88 -12.18 15.94
C SER A 178 -5.75 -12.81 14.85
N ARG A 179 -6.85 -12.13 14.48
CA ARG A 179 -7.72 -12.56 13.39
C ARG A 179 -7.01 -12.45 12.04
N ASP A 180 -6.13 -11.47 11.88
CA ASP A 180 -5.42 -11.26 10.63
C ASP A 180 -4.25 -12.24 10.49
N VAL A 181 -3.54 -12.59 11.58
CA VAL A 181 -2.62 -13.74 11.63
C VAL A 181 -3.34 -15.03 11.21
N LYS A 182 -4.49 -15.31 11.80
CA LYS A 182 -5.28 -16.51 11.47
C LYS A 182 -5.74 -16.54 10.01
N LYS A 183 -6.10 -15.39 9.42
CA LYS A 183 -6.44 -15.31 7.99
C LYS A 183 -5.24 -15.59 7.09
N LEU A 184 -4.03 -15.19 7.49
CA LEU A 184 -2.81 -15.48 6.74
C LEU A 184 -2.43 -16.96 6.84
N HIS A 185 -2.53 -17.57 8.02
CA HIS A 185 -2.41 -19.03 8.17
C HIS A 185 -3.39 -19.79 7.28
N ASN A 186 -4.66 -19.40 7.29
CA ASN A 186 -5.65 -20.00 6.40
C ASN A 186 -5.33 -19.77 4.91
N GLN A 187 -4.71 -18.64 4.53
CA GLN A 187 -4.29 -18.39 3.15
C GLN A 187 -3.13 -19.31 2.73
N ILE A 188 -2.21 -19.58 3.66
CA ILE A 188 -1.10 -20.52 3.45
C ILE A 188 -1.62 -21.96 3.38
N GLU A 189 -2.49 -22.37 4.31
CA GLU A 189 -3.04 -23.73 4.38
C GLU A 189 -3.91 -24.09 3.16
N ASN A 190 -4.67 -23.12 2.64
CA ASN A 190 -5.55 -23.32 1.48
C ASN A 190 -4.88 -22.96 0.14
N ALA A 191 -3.58 -22.67 0.13
CA ALA A 191 -2.85 -22.38 -1.10
C ALA A 191 -2.76 -23.63 -1.98
N GLN A 192 -3.00 -23.46 -3.29
CA GLN A 192 -2.88 -24.56 -4.26
C GLN A 192 -1.42 -24.95 -4.53
N THR A 193 -0.49 -24.04 -4.23
CA THR A 193 0.96 -24.23 -4.31
C THR A 193 1.57 -24.10 -2.92
N PRO A 194 2.59 -24.90 -2.58
CA PRO A 194 3.32 -24.72 -1.33
C PRO A 194 3.90 -23.32 -1.24
N VAL A 195 3.62 -22.63 -0.13
CA VAL A 195 4.18 -21.31 0.17
C VAL A 195 5.61 -21.50 0.68
N ASP A 196 6.51 -20.58 0.33
CA ASP A 196 7.91 -20.66 0.74
C ASP A 196 8.07 -20.68 2.27
N GLU A 197 8.98 -21.53 2.75
CA GLU A 197 9.26 -21.78 4.16
C GLU A 197 9.66 -20.50 4.91
N GLU A 198 10.36 -19.56 4.25
CA GLU A 198 10.73 -18.27 4.83
C GLU A 198 9.50 -17.42 5.15
N VAL A 199 8.46 -17.50 4.31
CA VAL A 199 7.21 -16.75 4.49
C VAL A 199 6.40 -17.32 5.63
N VAL A 200 6.37 -18.64 5.75
CA VAL A 200 5.73 -19.34 6.88
C VAL A 200 6.45 -18.98 8.19
N SER A 201 7.78 -19.06 8.20
CA SER A 201 8.61 -18.70 9.35
C SER A 201 8.39 -17.24 9.79
N ALA A 202 8.35 -16.30 8.84
CA ALA A 202 8.07 -14.89 9.12
C ALA A 202 6.68 -14.67 9.73
N LEU A 203 5.67 -15.43 9.33
CA LEU A 203 4.33 -15.36 9.92
C LEU A 203 4.32 -15.90 11.35
N GLU A 204 4.99 -17.02 11.60
CA GLU A 204 5.11 -17.59 12.94
C GLU A 204 5.87 -16.66 13.91
N GLU A 205 6.95 -16.02 13.45
CA GLU A 205 7.65 -14.98 14.23
C GLU A 205 6.72 -13.82 14.60
N THR A 206 5.92 -13.37 13.62
CA THR A 206 4.95 -12.28 13.82
C THR A 206 3.86 -12.67 14.83
N GLU A 207 3.40 -13.92 14.79
CA GLU A 207 2.45 -14.46 15.75
C GLU A 207 3.04 -14.53 17.16
N ARG A 208 4.26 -15.04 17.30
CA ARG A 208 4.97 -15.09 18.59
C ARG A 208 5.18 -13.70 19.18
N LEU A 209 5.49 -12.71 18.34
CA LEU A 209 5.63 -11.31 18.74
C LEU A 209 4.31 -10.70 19.19
N LEU A 210 3.21 -10.98 18.48
CA LEU A 210 1.87 -10.57 18.91
C LEU A 210 1.50 -11.18 20.26
N GLU A 211 1.74 -12.48 20.44
CA GLU A 211 1.48 -13.16 21.70
C GLU A 211 2.34 -12.61 22.83
N SER A 212 3.62 -12.31 22.57
CA SER A 212 4.51 -11.73 23.58
C SER A 212 3.99 -10.36 24.03
N TYR A 213 3.49 -9.54 23.12
CA TYR A 213 2.89 -8.25 23.47
C TYR A 213 1.59 -8.37 24.25
N LEU A 214 0.75 -9.37 23.92
CA LEU A 214 -0.48 -9.66 24.66
C LEU A 214 -0.20 -10.26 26.05
N LYS A 215 0.86 -11.07 26.19
CA LYS A 215 1.29 -11.68 27.44
C LYS A 215 2.09 -10.72 28.33
N SER A 216 2.92 -9.84 27.74
CA SER A 216 3.88 -8.99 28.44
C SER A 216 3.19 -8.17 29.54
N SER A 217 3.62 -8.44 30.78
CA SER A 217 3.33 -7.66 31.97
C SER A 217 4.49 -6.70 32.19
N LYS A 218 4.24 -5.39 32.00
CA LYS A 218 5.14 -4.23 32.17
C LYS A 218 6.12 -3.92 31.02
N PRO A 219 6.39 -2.61 30.79
CA PRO A 219 7.63 -2.16 30.18
C PRO A 219 8.76 -2.48 31.15
N GLU A 220 9.75 -3.26 30.74
CA GLU A 220 11.01 -3.35 31.47
C GLU A 220 11.74 -2.01 31.33
N SER A 221 11.90 -1.36 32.49
CA SER A 221 12.92 -0.37 32.71
C SER A 221 14.29 -1.05 32.63
N MET A 222 15.13 -0.62 31.70
CA MET A 222 16.57 -0.40 31.94
C MET A 222 16.99 0.83 31.15
#